data_AF-A0A6V7HXG6-F1
#
_entry.id   AF-A0A6V7HXG6-F1
#
_cell.length_a   1.000
_cell.length_b   1.000
_cell.length_c   1.000
_cell.angle_alpha   90.00
_cell.angle_beta   90.00
_cell.angle_gamma   90.00
#
_symmetry.space_group_name_H-M   'P 1'
#
loop_
_entity.id
_entity.type
_entity.pdbx_description
1 polymer ?
#
loop_
_entity_poly.entity_id
_entity_poly.type
_entity_poly.pdbx_seq_one_letter_code
_entity_poly.pdbx_strand_id
1 'polypeptide(L)'
;CSPMPPIVISQIGHNSGQVIVYELNVCSRVLSLAFIRKYEKIISSSWTYEGHLFISDNVGSICLMPNDGKRRQFIVDSNYPKASVVSFRGGVVVASFSNLT
;
A
#
# COMPACT_ATOMS: atom_id res chain seq x y z
N CYS A 1 -3.54 -25.63 13.49
CA CYS A 1 -3.51 -24.29 12.86
C CYS A 1 -4.94 -23.78 12.77
N SER A 2 -5.18 -22.51 13.08
CA SER A 2 -6.54 -21.94 13.03
C SER A 2 -7.09 -21.97 11.59
N PRO A 3 -8.41 -22.16 11.40
CA PRO A 3 -9.06 -22.01 10.09
C PRO A 3 -9.25 -20.53 9.69
N MET A 4 -8.91 -19.57 10.56
CA MET A 4 -8.99 -18.16 10.20
C MET A 4 -7.96 -17.81 9.11
N PRO A 5 -8.37 -17.02 8.09
CA PRO A 5 -7.43 -16.45 7.13
C PRO A 5 -6.33 -15.66 7.86
N PRO A 6 -5.08 -15.70 7.37
CA PRO A 6 -4.00 -14.96 7.99
C PRO A 6 -4.24 -13.45 7.90
N ILE A 7 -3.77 -12.72 8.92
CA ILE A 7 -3.88 -11.27 8.94
C ILE A 7 -2.67 -10.69 8.20
N VAL A 8 -2.92 -9.80 7.25
CA VAL A 8 -1.85 -9.13 6.50
C VAL A 8 -1.63 -7.72 7.05
N ILE A 9 -0.38 -7.35 7.26
CA ILE A 9 0.03 -6.03 7.77
C ILE A 9 1.06 -5.43 6.82
N SER A 10 0.89 -4.16 6.47
CA SER A 10 1.93 -3.37 5.78
C SER A 10 2.64 -2.44 6.75
N GLN A 11 3.96 -2.51 6.81
CA GLN A 11 4.80 -1.53 7.49
C GLN A 11 5.43 -0.59 6.47
N ILE A 12 5.30 0.71 6.71
CA ILE A 12 5.83 1.76 5.85
C ILE A 12 7.08 2.37 6.49
N GLY A 13 8.19 2.34 5.77
CA GLY A 13 9.40 3.06 6.12
C GLY A 13 9.24 4.55 5.81
N HIS A 14 9.02 5.35 6.86
CA HIS A 14 8.67 6.78 6.77
C HIS A 14 9.62 7.63 5.90
N ASN A 15 10.89 7.25 5.76
CA ASN A 15 11.89 8.00 5.00
C ASN A 15 12.58 7.20 3.89
N SER A 16 12.27 5.91 3.74
CA SER A 16 13.05 5.00 2.88
C SER A 16 12.30 4.53 1.64
N GLY A 17 11.05 4.98 1.46
CA GLY A 17 10.19 4.52 0.37
C GLY A 17 9.94 3.01 0.42
N GLN A 18 10.13 2.42 1.61
CA GLN A 18 10.03 0.99 1.82
C GLN A 18 8.63 0.61 2.28
N VAL A 19 8.08 -0.43 1.66
CA VAL A 19 6.94 -1.16 2.22
C VAL A 19 7.37 -2.58 2.48
N ILE A 20 7.10 -3.05 3.69
CA ILE A 20 7.25 -4.45 4.06
C ILE A 20 5.86 -4.99 4.34
N VAL A 21 5.50 -6.09 3.70
CA VAL A 21 4.23 -6.78 3.94
C VAL A 21 4.50 -8.02 4.75
N TYR A 22 3.83 -8.13 5.89
CA TYR A 22 3.89 -9.27 6.79
C TYR A 22 2.58 -10.04 6.76
N GLU A 23 2.69 -11.36 6.80
CA GLU A 23 1.59 -12.26 7.11
C GLU A 23 1.73 -12.73 8.55
N LEU A 24 0.70 -12.47 9.36
CA LEU A 24 0.55 -13.01 10.68
C LEU A 24 -0.31 -14.28 10.62
N ASN A 25 0.36 -15.42 10.74
CA ASN A 25 -0.32 -16.68 10.93
C ASN A 25 -0.72 -16.87 12.39
N VAL A 26 -1.90 -17.43 12.62
CA VAL A 26 -2.46 -17.67 13.98
C VAL A 26 -1.59 -18.62 14.82
N CYS A 27 -0.65 -19.35 14.18
CA CYS A 27 0.39 -20.13 14.86
C CYS A 27 1.61 -19.29 15.30
N SER A 28 1.46 -17.98 15.45
CA SER A 28 2.48 -17.02 15.87
C SER A 28 3.73 -16.96 14.97
N ARG A 29 3.58 -17.32 13.69
CA ARG A 29 4.64 -17.15 12.69
C ARG A 29 4.39 -15.87 11.91
N VAL A 30 5.34 -14.94 11.99
CA VAL A 30 5.40 -13.76 11.14
C VAL A 30 6.20 -14.12 9.90
N LEU A 31 5.57 -14.06 8.73
CA LEU A 31 6.25 -14.27 7.46
C LEU A 31 6.36 -12.94 6.72
N SER A 32 7.56 -12.60 6.24
CA SER A 32 7.73 -11.48 5.32
C SER A 32 7.33 -11.93 3.93
N LEU A 33 6.23 -11.38 3.41
CA LEU A 33 5.67 -11.74 2.09
C LEU A 33 6.34 -10.96 0.97
N ALA A 34 6.53 -9.67 1.18
CA ALA A 34 7.05 -8.78 0.15
C ALA A 34 7.88 -7.67 0.77
N PHE A 35 9.00 -7.38 0.11
CA PHE A 35 9.85 -6.25 0.42
C PHE A 35 9.95 -5.35 -0.80
N ILE A 36 9.47 -4.12 -0.65
CA ILE A 36 9.44 -3.16 -1.73
C ILE A 36 10.37 -2.02 -1.39
N ARG A 37 11.41 -1.85 -2.19
CA ARG A 37 12.13 -0.58 -2.37
C ARG A 37 11.72 -0.03 -3.74
N LYS A 38 11.52 1.28 -3.85
CA LYS A 38 11.44 2.11 -5.08
C LYS A 38 10.39 3.24 -5.01
N TYR A 39 9.69 3.44 -3.91
CA TYR A 39 8.95 4.69 -3.75
C TYR A 39 9.92 5.78 -3.32
N GLU A 40 9.57 7.04 -3.58
CA GLU A 40 10.23 8.19 -2.99
C GLU A 40 9.96 8.16 -1.47
N LYS A 41 9.10 9.06 -0.97
CA LYS A 41 8.61 9.00 0.40
C LYS A 41 7.15 8.60 0.39
N ILE A 42 6.83 7.43 0.95
CA ILE A 42 5.44 6.98 1.07
C ILE A 42 4.73 7.86 2.09
N ILE A 43 3.56 8.37 1.71
CA ILE A 43 2.75 9.25 2.56
C ILE A 43 1.52 8.56 3.13
N SER A 44 0.95 7.59 2.40
CA SER A 44 -0.16 6.78 2.91
C SER A 44 -0.29 5.46 2.15
N SER A 45 -1.03 4.54 2.75
CA SER A 45 -1.44 3.28 2.13
C SER A 45 -2.85 2.89 2.56
N SER A 46 -3.51 2.06 1.75
CA SER A 46 -4.81 1.48 2.09
C SER A 46 -4.95 0.09 1.52
N TRP A 47 -5.48 -0.84 2.32
CA TRP A 47 -5.81 -2.18 1.87
C TRP A 47 -7.21 -2.23 1.24
N THR A 48 -7.36 -3.12 0.26
CA THR A 48 -8.65 -3.57 -0.28
C THR A 48 -9.12 -4.83 0.44
N TYR A 49 -10.39 -5.20 0.29
CA TYR A 49 -10.94 -6.43 0.87
C TYR A 49 -10.35 -7.69 0.23
N GLU A 50 -9.85 -7.55 -0.99
CA GLU A 50 -9.28 -8.55 -1.87
C GLU A 50 -7.78 -8.77 -1.59
N GLY A 51 -7.22 -8.01 -0.64
CA GLY A 51 -5.82 -8.13 -0.22
C GLY A 51 -4.84 -7.42 -1.16
N HIS A 52 -5.30 -6.50 -1.99
CA HIS A 52 -4.43 -5.57 -2.71
C HIS A 52 -4.11 -4.34 -1.86
N LEU A 53 -2.94 -3.74 -2.09
CA LEU A 53 -2.44 -2.59 -1.36
C LEU A 53 -2.31 -1.39 -2.30
N PHE A 54 -2.99 -0.30 -1.97
CA PHE A 54 -2.73 1.01 -2.57
C PHE A 54 -1.64 1.72 -1.78
N ILE A 55 -0.72 2.35 -2.50
CA ILE A 55 0.38 3.14 -1.93
C ILE A 55 0.43 4.46 -2.67
N SER A 56 0.50 5.56 -1.92
CA SER A 56 0.81 6.88 -2.47
C SER A 56 2.12 7.42 -1.94
N ASP A 57 2.87 8.09 -2.81
CA ASP A 57 4.12 8.75 -2.48
C ASP A 57 3.97 10.28 -2.41
N ASN A 58 5.01 10.94 -1.92
CA ASN A 58 5.09 12.39 -1.76
C ASN A 58 5.18 13.16 -3.08
N VAL A 59 5.47 12.49 -4.19
CA VAL A 59 5.46 13.08 -5.53
C VAL A 59 4.08 12.96 -6.19
N GLY A 60 3.11 12.32 -5.52
CA GLY A 60 1.73 12.23 -5.92
C GLY A 60 1.41 11.07 -6.86
N SER A 61 2.30 10.09 -6.96
CA SER A 61 2.01 8.83 -7.64
C SER A 61 1.10 7.98 -6.76
N ILE A 62 0.12 7.33 -7.37
CA ILE A 62 -0.68 6.29 -6.72
C ILE A 62 -0.47 4.99 -7.48
N CYS A 63 -0.11 3.94 -6.77
CA CYS A 63 0.06 2.62 -7.34
C CYS A 63 -0.76 1.58 -6.57
N LEU A 64 -1.20 0.57 -7.32
CA LEU A 64 -1.79 -0.64 -6.82
C LEU A 64 -0.75 -1.76 -6.87
N MET A 65 -0.58 -2.40 -5.72
CA MET A 65 0.14 -3.64 -5.59
C MET A 65 -0.85 -4.79 -5.37
N PRO A 66 -0.91 -5.75 -6.30
CA PRO A 66 -1.70 -6.96 -6.10
C PRO A 66 -1.19 -7.78 -4.91
N ASN A 67 -2.01 -8.73 -4.48
CA ASN A 67 -1.71 -9.62 -3.36
C ASN A 67 -0.47 -10.51 -3.62
N ASP A 68 -0.03 -10.63 -4.88
CA ASP A 68 1.18 -11.33 -5.26
C ASP A 68 2.48 -10.62 -4.83
N GLY A 69 2.40 -9.34 -4.45
CA GLY A 69 3.52 -8.50 -4.02
C GLY A 69 4.60 -8.28 -5.09
N LYS A 70 4.40 -8.79 -6.30
CA LYS A 70 5.41 -8.83 -7.38
C LYS A 70 5.12 -7.79 -8.44
N ARG A 71 3.84 -7.60 -8.76
CA ARG A 71 3.40 -6.67 -9.81
C ARG A 71 3.06 -5.32 -9.21
N ARG A 72 3.18 -4.28 -10.03
CA ARG A 72 2.79 -2.91 -9.68
C ARG A 72 2.06 -2.31 -10.85
N GLN A 73 0.96 -1.64 -10.55
CA GLN A 73 0.19 -0.91 -11.53
C GLN A 73 0.10 0.54 -11.08
N PHE A 74 0.68 1.46 -11.86
CA PHE A 74 0.48 2.88 -11.64
C PHE A 74 -0.93 3.26 -12.08
N ILE A 75 -1.64 3.96 -11.20
CA ILE A 75 -3.02 4.41 -11.43
C ILE A 75 -3.04 5.91 -11.65
N VAL A 76 -2.23 6.62 -10.88
CA VAL A 76 -1.99 8.05 -11.05
C VAL A 76 -0.50 8.24 -11.23
N ASP A 77 -0.13 8.85 -12.34
CA ASP A 77 1.22 9.34 -12.59
C ASP A 77 1.39 10.74 -11.98
N SER A 78 2.62 11.05 -11.56
CA SER A 78 3.12 12.20 -10.77
C SER A 78 2.78 13.62 -11.28
N ASN A 79 1.86 13.77 -12.22
CA ASN A 79 1.40 15.06 -12.73
C ASN A 79 0.58 15.87 -11.72
N TYR A 80 0.21 15.29 -10.57
CA TYR A 80 -0.54 15.96 -9.52
C TYR A 80 0.30 16.07 -8.24
N PRO A 81 0.62 17.29 -7.76
CA PRO A 81 1.38 17.44 -6.54
C PRO A 81 0.59 16.84 -5.36
N LYS A 82 1.20 15.87 -4.66
CA LYS A 82 0.71 15.27 -3.41
C LYS A 82 -0.70 14.64 -3.48
N ALA A 83 -0.85 13.60 -4.30
CA ALA A 83 -1.99 12.69 -4.21
C ALA A 83 -1.83 11.73 -3.02
N SER A 84 -2.77 11.70 -2.09
CA SER A 84 -2.78 10.77 -0.95
C SER A 84 -3.97 9.82 -1.04
N VAL A 85 -3.75 8.52 -0.84
CA VAL A 85 -4.85 7.56 -0.67
C VAL A 85 -5.48 7.78 0.70
N VAL A 86 -6.78 8.08 0.75
CA VAL A 86 -7.52 8.42 1.98
C VAL A 86 -8.39 7.26 2.46
N SER A 87 -9.04 6.55 1.53
CA SER A 87 -9.92 5.45 1.89
C SER A 87 -10.18 4.52 0.71
N PHE A 88 -10.57 3.28 1.00
CA PHE A 88 -11.17 2.35 0.05
C PHE A 88 -12.54 1.92 0.57
N ARG A 89 -13.61 2.10 -0.22
CA ARG A 89 -14.98 1.72 0.15
C ARG A 89 -15.74 1.22 -1.08
N GLY A 90 -16.31 0.02 -0.97
CA GLY A 90 -17.19 -0.54 -2.01
C GLY A 90 -16.56 -0.65 -3.40
N GLY A 91 -15.26 -0.97 -3.49
CA GLY A 91 -14.54 -1.06 -4.76
C GLY A 91 -13.97 0.27 -5.26
N VAL A 92 -14.21 1.38 -4.57
CA VAL A 92 -13.72 2.72 -4.96
C VAL A 92 -12.58 3.16 -4.05
N VAL A 93 -11.49 3.62 -4.66
CA VAL A 93 -10.40 4.31 -3.96
C VAL A 93 -10.68 5.80 -3.97
N VAL A 94 -10.66 6.39 -2.77
CA VAL A 94 -10.74 7.84 -2.60
C VAL A 94 -9.33 8.36 -2.39
N ALA A 95 -8.88 9.21 -3.32
CA ALA A 95 -7.63 9.93 -3.22
C ALA A 95 -7.90 11.43 -3.01
N SER A 96 -7.09 12.07 -2.17
CA SER A 96 -7.10 13.51 -1.99
C SER A 96 -5.90 14.11 -2.71
N PHE A 97 -6.15 15.16 -3.48
CA PHE A 97 -5.12 15.94 -4.17
C PHE A 97 -5.06 17.32 -3.52
N SER A 98 -3.87 17.73 -3.07
CA SER A 98 -3.66 19.07 -2.54
C SER A 98 -2.89 19.90 -3.56
N ASN A 99 -3.54 20.88 -4.18
CA ASN A 99 -2.83 21.88 -4.96
C ASN A 99 -2.05 22.78 -4.01
N LEU A 100 -0.74 22.91 -4.24
CA LEU A 100 0.06 23.97 -3.63
C LEU A 100 -0.38 25.30 -4.25
N THR A 101 -1.19 26.08 -3.53
CA THR A 101 -1.24 27.54 -3.69
C THR A 101 -0.11 28.17 -2.88
#